data_AF-A0A7C4BTL7-F1
#
_entry.id   AF-A0A7C4BTL7-F1
#
_cell.length_a   1.000
_cell.length_b   1.000
_cell.length_c   1.000
_cell.angle_alpha   90.00
_cell.angle_beta   90.00
_cell.angle_gamma   90.00
#
_symmetry.space_group_name_H-M   'P 1'
#
loop_
_entity.id
_entity.type
_entity.pdbx_description
1 polymer ?
#
loop_
_entity_poly.entity_id
_entity_poly.type
_entity_poly.pdbx_seq_one_letter_code
_entity_poly.pdbx_strand_id
1 'polypeptide(L)'
;MPSVPLLKLNAVQVLALACFGAALGVWFKKRIPLLDRLNIPAPIAGGLVFALIALALRDRFLNLEMDLVLREIFMIAFFTSVGMSASLRLIRAGGLQVLLFYALASAGTVVQNLLGVGLAYLLGINPLLGVICGSVTM
;
A
#
# COMPACT_ATOMS: atom_id res chain seq x y z
N MET A 1 11.52 30.18 13.26
CA MET A 1 12.01 28.93 12.65
C MET A 1 12.07 29.17 11.15
N PRO A 2 13.22 28.99 10.47
CA PRO A 2 13.30 29.29 9.04
C PRO A 2 12.23 28.51 8.30
N SER A 3 11.44 29.19 7.47
CA SER A 3 10.37 28.61 6.68
C SER A 3 10.99 27.65 5.67
N VAL A 4 10.99 26.35 5.99
CA VAL A 4 11.46 25.31 5.07
C VAL A 4 10.68 25.45 3.76
N PRO A 5 11.36 25.54 2.60
CA PRO A 5 10.68 25.71 1.33
C PRO A 5 9.73 24.53 1.06
N LEU A 6 8.54 24.86 0.56
CA LEU A 6 7.50 23.90 0.18
C LEU A 6 7.49 23.75 -1.33
N LEU A 7 7.86 22.57 -1.82
CA LEU A 7 7.82 22.24 -3.24
C LEU A 7 6.53 21.49 -3.56
N LYS A 8 5.69 22.10 -4.39
CA LYS A 8 4.46 21.48 -4.91
C LYS A 8 4.77 20.71 -6.17
N LEU A 9 4.51 19.41 -6.14
CA LEU A 9 4.65 18.50 -7.28
C LEU A 9 3.28 18.33 -7.93
N ASN A 10 3.17 18.72 -9.20
CA ASN A 10 1.93 18.53 -9.97
C ASN A 10 1.72 17.04 -10.29
N ALA A 11 0.48 16.63 -10.59
CA ALA A 11 0.09 15.26 -10.84
C ALA A 11 0.98 14.53 -11.86
N VAL A 12 1.40 15.22 -12.94
CA VAL A 12 2.30 14.65 -13.96
C VAL A 12 3.69 14.35 -13.38
N GLN A 13 4.22 15.22 -12.51
CA GLN A 13 5.51 15.01 -11.85
C GLN A 13 5.44 13.88 -10.83
N VAL A 14 4.35 13.80 -10.06
CA VAL A 14 4.10 12.70 -9.13
C VAL A 14 4.01 11.37 -9.88
N LEU A 15 3.32 11.34 -11.02
CA LEU A 15 3.25 10.14 -11.87
C LEU A 15 4.64 9.75 -12.40
N ALA A 16 5.43 10.73 -12.90
CA ALA A 16 6.79 10.46 -13.35
C ALA A 16 7.66 9.88 -12.24
N LEU A 17 7.58 10.42 -11.03
CA LEU A 17 8.27 9.88 -9.85
C LEU A 17 7.79 8.47 -9.49
N ALA A 18 6.49 8.20 -9.58
CA ALA A 18 5.94 6.87 -9.34
C ALA A 18 6.45 5.83 -10.36
N CYS A 19 6.46 6.18 -11.65
CA CYS A 19 7.01 5.34 -12.71
C CYS A 19 8.52 5.11 -12.53
N PHE A 20 9.27 6.14 -12.18
CA PHE A 20 10.69 6.03 -11.87
C PHE A 20 10.94 5.12 -10.65
N GLY A 21 10.15 5.29 -9.58
CA GLY A 21 10.20 4.44 -8.40
C GLY A 21 9.91 2.98 -8.74
N ALA A 22 8.89 2.70 -9.55
CA ALA A 22 8.59 1.34 -10.00
C ALA A 22 9.76 0.72 -10.80
N ALA A 23 10.35 1.47 -11.73
CA ALA A 23 11.51 1.03 -12.50
C ALA A 23 12.74 0.77 -11.60
N LEU A 24 12.99 1.66 -10.65
CA LEU A 24 14.05 1.52 -9.64
C LEU A 24 13.83 0.26 -8.78
N GLY A 25 12.59 -0.01 -8.39
CA GLY A 25 12.21 -1.21 -7.66
C GLY A 25 12.48 -2.50 -8.42
N VAL A 26 12.18 -2.53 -9.72
CA VAL A 26 12.51 -3.66 -10.61
C VAL A 26 14.03 -3.84 -10.68
N TRP A 27 14.78 -2.74 -10.78
CA TRP A 27 16.24 -2.78 -10.80
C TRP A 27 16.81 -3.33 -9.48
N PHE A 28 16.32 -2.90 -8.32
CA PHE A 28 16.73 -3.44 -7.02
C PHE A 28 16.44 -4.92 -6.89
N LYS A 29 15.25 -5.35 -7.31
CA LYS A 29 14.87 -6.75 -7.25
C LYS A 29 15.79 -7.65 -8.09
N LYS A 30 16.29 -7.15 -9.23
CA LYS A 30 17.31 -7.85 -10.05
C LYS A 30 18.69 -7.90 -9.41
N ARG A 31 19.06 -6.88 -8.62
CA ARG A 31 20.40 -6.77 -8.00
C ARG A 31 20.48 -7.46 -6.65
N ILE A 32 19.38 -7.49 -5.89
CA ILE A 32 19.34 -8.01 -4.53
C ILE A 32 18.35 -9.19 -4.50
N PRO A 33 18.82 -10.43 -4.66
CA PRO A 33 17.95 -11.62 -4.73
C PRO A 33 17.17 -11.87 -3.44
N LEU A 34 17.57 -11.24 -2.32
CA LEU A 34 16.81 -11.27 -1.08
C LEU A 34 15.43 -10.61 -1.23
N LEU A 35 15.30 -9.52 -1.99
CA LEU A 35 13.99 -8.88 -2.20
C LEU A 35 13.02 -9.79 -2.96
N ASP A 36 13.55 -10.59 -3.90
CA ASP A 36 12.74 -11.57 -4.61
C ASP A 36 12.36 -12.76 -3.72
N ARG A 37 13.32 -13.28 -2.94
CA ARG A 37 13.06 -14.37 -1.97
C ARG A 37 12.03 -14.01 -0.89
N LEU A 38 11.97 -12.73 -0.49
CA LEU A 38 10.99 -12.22 0.47
C LEU A 38 9.66 -11.78 -0.19
N ASN A 39 9.50 -12.01 -1.50
CA ASN A 39 8.33 -11.59 -2.28
C ASN A 39 8.00 -10.09 -2.19
N ILE A 40 9.03 -9.24 -2.01
CA ILE A 40 8.83 -7.79 -1.95
C ILE A 40 8.46 -7.29 -3.36
N PRO A 41 7.29 -6.66 -3.55
CA PRO A 41 6.89 -6.08 -4.82
C PRO A 41 7.83 -4.93 -5.22
N ALA A 42 8.15 -4.83 -6.50
CA ALA A 42 8.99 -3.76 -7.03
C ALA A 42 8.50 -2.34 -6.66
N PRO A 43 7.18 -2.00 -6.76
CA PRO A 43 6.70 -0.69 -6.37
C PRO A 43 6.97 -0.35 -4.90
N ILE A 44 6.94 -1.34 -4.00
CA ILE A 44 7.23 -1.15 -2.57
C ILE A 44 8.72 -0.85 -2.35
N ALA A 45 9.61 -1.60 -3.02
CA ALA A 45 11.04 -1.37 -2.92
C ALA A 45 11.45 0.04 -3.39
N GLY A 46 10.92 0.48 -4.54
CA GLY A 46 11.16 1.83 -5.05
C GLY A 46 10.50 2.93 -4.22
N GLY A 47 9.26 2.68 -3.77
CA GLY A 47 8.52 3.59 -2.90
C GLY A 47 9.19 3.79 -1.54
N LEU A 48 9.82 2.74 -0.98
CA LEU A 48 10.57 2.83 0.26
C LEU A 48 11.78 3.77 0.13
N VAL A 49 12.52 3.70 -0.98
CA VAL A 49 13.62 4.63 -1.24
C VAL A 49 13.11 6.08 -1.32
N PHE A 50 12.02 6.31 -2.04
CA PHE A 50 11.40 7.63 -2.07
C PHE A 50 10.96 8.10 -0.68
N ALA A 51 10.31 7.23 0.10
CA ALA A 51 9.84 7.55 1.45
C ALA A 51 10.99 7.90 2.40
N LEU A 52 12.10 7.18 2.34
CA LEU A 52 13.30 7.47 3.15
C LEU A 52 13.94 8.81 2.76
N ILE A 53 14.03 9.11 1.46
CA ILE A 53 14.53 10.40 0.98
C ILE A 53 13.61 11.54 1.42
N ALA A 54 12.30 11.38 1.24
CA ALA A 54 11.31 12.37 1.66
C ALA A 54 11.35 12.60 3.18
N LEU A 55 11.51 11.53 3.98
CA LEU A 55 11.64 11.63 5.44
C LEU A 55 12.92 12.34 5.86
N ALA A 56 14.05 12.10 5.18
CA ALA A 56 15.32 12.76 5.47
C ALA A 56 15.29 14.27 5.16
N LEU A 57 14.51 14.67 4.15
CA LEU A 57 14.34 16.07 3.74
C LEU A 57 13.32 16.85 4.59
N ARG A 58 12.29 16.15 5.08
CA ARG A 58 11.15 16.71 5.81
C ARG A 58 11.60 17.54 7.01
N ASP A 59 11.04 18.75 7.13
CA ASP A 59 11.25 19.70 8.23
C ASP A 59 12.70 20.15 8.47
N ARG A 60 13.63 19.79 7.58
CA ARG A 60 15.05 20.18 7.62
C ARG A 60 15.45 21.01 6.41
N PHE A 61 15.13 20.51 5.20
CA PHE A 61 15.59 21.08 3.94
C PHE A 61 14.46 21.44 2.99
N LEU A 62 13.49 20.54 2.82
CA LEU A 62 12.43 20.68 1.83
C LEU A 62 11.19 19.91 2.27
N ASN A 63 10.03 20.56 2.20
CA ASN A 63 8.75 19.89 2.36
C ASN A 63 8.13 19.65 0.98
N LEU A 64 7.67 18.42 0.74
CA LEU A 64 7.06 18.00 -0.53
C LEU A 64 5.54 17.96 -0.37
N GLU A 65 4.83 18.69 -1.22
CA GLU A 65 3.37 18.60 -1.34
C GLU A 65 3.06 17.95 -2.69
N MET A 66 2.44 16.78 -2.68
CA MET A 66 2.14 16.01 -3.89
C MET A 66 0.68 16.17 -4.27
N ASP A 67 0.42 16.50 -5.53
CA ASP A 67 -0.91 16.39 -6.11
C ASP A 67 -1.23 14.92 -6.43
N LEU A 68 -2.25 14.39 -5.76
CA LEU A 68 -2.63 12.98 -5.79
C LEU A 68 -3.88 12.70 -6.64
N VAL A 69 -4.35 13.66 -7.45
CA VAL A 69 -5.55 13.49 -8.28
C VAL A 69 -5.46 12.25 -9.18
N LEU A 70 -4.31 11.98 -9.79
CA LEU A 70 -4.12 10.79 -10.63
C LEU A 70 -4.16 9.48 -9.83
N ARG A 71 -3.69 9.48 -8.57
CA ARG A 71 -3.81 8.30 -7.69
C ARG A 71 -5.28 7.94 -7.48
N GLU A 72 -6.12 8.93 -7.22
CA GLU A 72 -7.55 8.72 -6.99
C GLU A 72 -8.25 8.19 -8.24
N ILE A 73 -7.98 8.79 -9.41
CA ILE A 73 -8.50 8.33 -10.70
C ILE A 73 -8.07 6.88 -10.98
N PHE A 74 -6.80 6.55 -10.77
CA PHE A 74 -6.30 5.20 -11.00
C PHE A 74 -6.85 4.18 -10.01
N MET A 75 -7.08 4.56 -8.74
CA MET A 75 -7.74 3.70 -7.76
C MET A 75 -9.18 3.39 -8.17
N ILE A 76 -9.93 4.41 -8.60
CA ILE A 76 -11.31 4.24 -9.09
C ILE A 76 -11.32 3.35 -10.33
N ALA A 77 -10.45 3.61 -11.31
CA ALA A 77 -10.36 2.80 -12.52
C ALA A 77 -10.01 1.34 -12.19
N PHE A 78 -9.02 1.11 -11.33
CA PHE A 78 -8.60 -0.22 -10.89
C PHE A 78 -9.74 -0.98 -10.21
N PHE A 79 -10.35 -0.41 -9.18
CA PHE A 79 -11.43 -1.09 -8.46
C PHE A 79 -12.68 -1.29 -9.32
N THR A 80 -12.99 -0.35 -10.22
CA THR A 80 -14.07 -0.51 -11.19
C THR A 80 -13.78 -1.66 -12.15
N SER A 81 -12.57 -1.75 -12.70
CA SER A 81 -12.17 -2.86 -13.58
C SER A 81 -12.15 -4.22 -12.87
N VAL A 82 -11.67 -4.29 -11.63
CA VAL A 82 -11.72 -5.51 -10.80
C VAL A 82 -13.18 -5.89 -10.53
N GLY A 83 -14.04 -4.92 -10.19
CA GLY A 83 -15.47 -5.13 -9.99
C GLY A 83 -16.18 -5.64 -11.25
N MET A 84 -15.90 -5.06 -12.42
CA MET A 84 -16.44 -5.54 -13.70
C MET A 84 -15.91 -6.93 -14.08
N SER A 85 -14.69 -7.26 -13.68
CA SER A 85 -14.08 -8.59 -13.92
C SER A 85 -14.66 -9.66 -12.99
N ALA A 86 -15.31 -9.28 -11.88
CA ALA A 86 -15.98 -10.20 -10.98
C ALA A 86 -17.16 -10.86 -11.71
N SER A 87 -17.03 -12.14 -12.02
CA SER A 87 -18.10 -12.89 -12.68
C SER A 87 -18.76 -13.87 -11.72
N LEU A 88 -20.10 -13.81 -11.65
CA LEU A 88 -20.90 -14.83 -10.93
C LEU A 88 -20.64 -16.24 -11.48
N ARG A 89 -20.19 -16.34 -12.74
CA ARG A 89 -19.79 -17.59 -13.37
C ARG A 89 -18.53 -18.18 -12.73
N LEU A 90 -17.51 -17.37 -12.42
CA LEU A 90 -16.30 -17.81 -11.69
C LEU A 90 -16.64 -18.28 -10.28
N ILE A 91 -17.52 -17.56 -9.56
CA ILE A 91 -17.96 -17.96 -8.22
C ILE A 91 -18.69 -19.31 -8.28
N ARG A 92 -19.62 -19.48 -9.23
CA ARG A 92 -20.31 -20.77 -9.43
C ARG A 92 -19.36 -21.90 -9.83
N ALA A 93 -18.37 -21.62 -10.68
CA ALA A 93 -17.38 -22.62 -11.10
C ALA A 93 -16.48 -23.08 -9.93
N GLY A 94 -16.11 -22.16 -9.03
CA GLY A 94 -15.39 -22.52 -7.80
C GLY A 94 -16.25 -23.14 -6.71
N GLY A 95 -17.58 -23.04 -6.82
CA GLY A 95 -18.54 -23.78 -6.02
C GLY A 95 -18.39 -23.60 -4.51
N LEU A 96 -18.54 -24.69 -3.77
CA LEU A 96 -18.46 -24.69 -2.30
C LEU A 96 -17.07 -24.30 -1.78
N GLN A 97 -16.00 -24.60 -2.54
CA GLN A 97 -14.63 -24.29 -2.12
C GLN A 97 -14.38 -22.78 -2.02
N VAL A 98 -14.92 -21.98 -2.95
CA VAL A 98 -14.82 -20.52 -2.90
C VAL A 98 -15.57 -19.96 -1.70
N LEU A 99 -16.76 -20.48 -1.40
CA LEU A 99 -17.55 -20.08 -0.23
C LEU A 99 -16.85 -20.43 1.09
N LEU A 100 -16.29 -21.64 1.20
CA LEU A 100 -15.52 -22.06 2.37
C LEU A 100 -14.25 -21.21 2.54
N PHE A 101 -13.51 -20.97 1.45
CA PHE A 101 -12.34 -20.09 1.49
C PHE A 101 -12.72 -18.68 1.95
N TYR A 102 -13.79 -18.10 1.40
CA TYR A 102 -14.29 -16.79 1.80
C TYR A 102 -14.67 -16.75 3.29
N ALA A 103 -15.38 -17.76 3.78
CA ALA A 103 -15.78 -17.83 5.19
C ALA A 103 -14.56 -17.95 6.12
N LEU A 104 -13.60 -18.82 5.78
CA LEU A 104 -12.37 -19.01 6.55
C LEU A 104 -11.50 -17.75 6.53
N ALA A 105 -11.33 -17.11 5.38
CA ALA A 105 -10.59 -15.86 5.25
C ALA A 105 -11.25 -14.74 6.07
N SER A 106 -12.58 -14.62 6.02
CA SER A 106 -13.33 -13.64 6.81
C SER A 106 -13.18 -13.88 8.31
N ALA A 107 -13.24 -15.13 8.77
CA ALA A 107 -12.99 -15.48 10.16
C ALA A 107 -11.53 -15.14 10.57
N GLY A 108 -10.56 -15.43 9.70
CA GLY A 108 -9.16 -15.07 9.88
C GLY A 108 -8.98 -13.55 10.05
N THR A 109 -9.66 -12.74 9.23
CA THR A 109 -9.68 -11.28 9.34
C THR A 109 -10.21 -10.80 10.69
N VAL A 110 -11.28 -11.41 11.21
CA VAL A 110 -11.81 -11.08 12.55
C VAL A 110 -10.76 -11.38 13.62
N VAL A 111 -10.13 -12.55 13.58
CA VAL A 111 -9.07 -12.92 14.53
C VAL A 111 -7.88 -11.95 14.42
N GLN A 112 -7.43 -11.62 13.20
CA GLN A 112 -6.34 -10.68 12.97
C GLN A 112 -6.64 -9.29 13.56
N ASN A 113 -7.86 -8.78 13.39
CA ASN A 113 -8.26 -7.49 13.94
C ASN A 113 -8.35 -7.51 15.47
N LEU A 114 -8.88 -8.59 16.06
CA LEU A 114 -8.91 -8.74 17.52
C LEU A 114 -7.51 -8.80 18.11
N LEU A 115 -6.59 -9.55 17.49
CA LEU A 115 -5.19 -9.60 17.89
C LEU A 115 -4.50 -8.25 17.74
N GLY A 116 -4.69 -7.56 16.61
CA GLY A 116 -4.13 -6.23 16.36
C GLY A 116 -4.60 -5.20 17.39
N VAL A 117 -5.91 -5.17 17.66
CA VAL A 117 -6.51 -4.33 18.70
C VAL A 117 -5.97 -4.68 20.08
N GLY A 118 -5.87 -5.97 20.41
CA GLY A 118 -5.35 -6.45 21.69
C GLY A 118 -3.90 -6.02 21.93
N LEU A 119 -3.03 -6.17 20.92
CA LEU A 119 -1.65 -5.72 20.97
C LEU A 119 -1.55 -4.20 21.09
N ALA A 120 -2.36 -3.45 20.34
CA ALA A 120 -2.42 -1.99 20.45
C ALA A 120 -2.81 -1.54 21.87
N TYR A 121 -3.79 -2.21 22.49
CA TYR A 121 -4.19 -1.95 23.87
C TYR A 121 -3.06 -2.26 24.88
N LEU A 122 -2.38 -3.40 24.72
CA LEU A 122 -1.23 -3.78 25.57
C LEU A 122 -0.06 -2.79 25.48
N LEU A 123 0.15 -2.21 24.29
CA LEU A 123 1.17 -1.19 24.05
C LEU A 123 0.72 0.23 24.46
N GLY A 124 -0.52 0.40 24.95
CA GLY A 124 -1.06 1.70 25.36
C GLY A 124 -1.30 2.68 24.20
N ILE A 125 -1.42 2.17 22.97
CA ILE A 125 -1.65 2.97 21.76
C ILE A 125 -3.10 2.84 21.29
N ASN A 126 -3.52 3.71 20.37
CA ASN A 126 -4.90 3.73 19.88
C ASN A 126 -5.26 2.38 19.22
N PRO A 127 -6.32 1.68 19.67
CA PRO A 127 -6.79 0.41 19.10
C PRO A 127 -7.01 0.41 17.58
N LEU A 128 -7.39 1.55 17.01
CA LEU A 128 -7.60 1.70 15.57
C LEU A 128 -6.32 1.45 14.76
N LEU A 129 -5.15 1.73 15.35
CA LEU A 129 -3.87 1.39 14.71
C LEU A 129 -3.71 -0.12 14.54
N GLY A 130 -4.22 -0.92 15.48
CA GLY A 130 -4.22 -2.37 15.39
C GLY A 130 -5.03 -2.90 14.20
N VAL A 131 -6.17 -2.27 13.90
CA VAL A 131 -7.00 -2.61 12.73
C VAL A 131 -6.35 -2.13 11.43
N ILE A 132 -5.80 -0.91 11.43
CA ILE A 132 -5.14 -0.32 10.26
C ILE A 132 -3.93 -1.15 9.84
N CYS A 133 -3.07 -1.55 10.78
CA CYS A 133 -1.91 -2.40 10.53
C CYS A 133 -2.27 -3.88 10.30
N GLY A 134 -3.53 -4.26 10.52
CA GLY A 134 -4.05 -5.60 10.33
C GLY A 134 -4.72 -5.74 8.96
N SER A 135 -6.05 -5.86 8.97
CA SER A 135 -6.81 -6.22 7.78
C SER A 135 -6.92 -5.12 6.73
N VAL A 136 -6.76 -3.85 7.09
CA VAL A 136 -6.97 -2.72 6.16
C VAL A 136 -5.79 -2.55 5.19
N THR A 137 -4.58 -2.90 5.63
CA THR A 137 -3.37 -2.86 4.80
C THR A 137 -3.17 -4.09 3.91
N MET A 138 -3.95 -5.14 4.12
CA MET A 138 -3.83 -6.45 3.45
C MET A 138 -4.75 -6.58 2.24
#